data_AF-A0A0C2MVR6-F1
#
_entry.id   AF-A0A0C2MVR6-F1
#
_cell.length_a   1.000
_cell.length_b   1.000
_cell.length_c   1.000
_cell.angle_alpha   90.00
_cell.angle_beta   90.00
_cell.angle_gamma   90.00
#
_symmetry.space_group_name_H-M   'P 1'
#
loop_
_entity.id
_entity.type
_entity.pdbx_description
1 polymer ?
#
loop_
_entity_poly.entity_id
_entity_poly.type
_entity_poly.pdbx_seq_one_letter_code
_entity_poly.pdbx_strand_id
1 'polypeptide(L)'
;MSVSDLGDGGHLAFFRAHDHPFNEEHFYEYFMDAFNHSCPVEYTNDMRFHIAKRVHTMLQENGCRIIYLPPYSPFLNQIENLLPKWKNIVKTAFPRSETDPFNLIESGSREITPSYCDGYYRNMLKCNRRGY
;
A
#
# COMPACT_ATOMS: atom_id res chain seq x y z
N MET A 1 -13.68 11.31 -11.55
CA MET A 1 -13.21 9.95 -11.27
C MET A 1 -12.37 9.49 -12.44
N SER A 2 -11.06 9.75 -12.40
CA SER A 2 -10.12 9.23 -13.40
C SER A 2 -9.54 7.93 -12.84
N VAL A 3 -10.05 6.81 -13.35
CA VAL A 3 -9.38 5.51 -13.19
C VAL A 3 -8.27 5.51 -14.23
N SER A 4 -7.03 5.68 -13.80
CA SER A 4 -5.87 5.37 -14.63
C SER A 4 -5.75 3.86 -14.70
N ASP A 5 -6.55 3.23 -15.56
CA ASP A 5 -6.39 1.82 -15.91
C ASP A 5 -5.32 1.74 -17.01
N LEU A 6 -4.08 1.45 -16.61
CA LEU A 6 -3.00 1.13 -17.53
C LEU A 6 -2.28 -0.12 -17.02
N GLY A 7 -2.93 -1.26 -17.24
CA GLY A 7 -2.24 -2.54 -17.31
C GLY A 7 -1.12 -2.48 -18.36
N ASP A 8 -0.03 -3.19 -18.07
CA ASP A 8 1.13 -3.47 -18.95
C ASP A 8 2.38 -2.58 -18.80
N GLY A 9 2.58 -1.94 -17.64
CA GLY A 9 3.71 -1.04 -17.41
C GLY A 9 4.56 -1.32 -16.18
N GLY A 10 4.86 -2.58 -15.84
CA GLY A 10 5.90 -2.95 -14.86
C GLY A 10 5.86 -2.20 -13.50
N HIS A 11 4.71 -1.65 -13.10
CA HIS A 11 4.59 -0.87 -11.88
C HIS A 11 4.65 -1.80 -10.68
N LEU A 12 5.60 -1.53 -9.79
CA LEU A 12 5.75 -2.26 -8.54
C LEU A 12 4.66 -1.89 -7.52
N ALA A 13 3.95 -0.78 -7.75
CA ALA A 13 2.92 -0.25 -6.85
C ALA A 13 1.58 -0.14 -7.58
N PHE A 14 0.57 -0.85 -7.06
CA PHE A 14 -0.84 -0.57 -7.31
C PHE A 14 -1.35 0.35 -6.20
N PHE A 15 -1.97 1.47 -6.56
CA PHE A 15 -2.55 2.41 -5.60
C PHE A 15 -3.68 3.21 -6.26
N ARG A 16 -4.60 3.71 -5.43
CA ARG A 16 -5.67 4.61 -5.86
C ARG A 16 -5.66 5.85 -4.97
N ALA A 17 -5.69 7.03 -5.59
CA ALA A 17 -5.78 8.28 -4.86
C ALA A 17 -7.25 8.64 -4.59
N HIS A 18 -7.52 9.10 -3.36
CA HIS A 18 -8.84 9.54 -2.92
C HIS A 18 -8.70 10.86 -2.14
N ASP A 19 -9.69 11.73 -2.27
CA ASP A 19 -9.82 13.02 -1.57
C ASP A 19 -10.83 12.97 -0.41
N HIS A 20 -11.42 11.81 -0.15
CA HIS A 20 -12.40 11.56 0.90
C HIS A 20 -11.90 10.51 1.92
N PRO A 21 -12.50 10.45 3.13
CA PRO A 21 -12.20 9.41 4.10
C PRO A 21 -12.39 8.00 3.51
N PHE A 22 -11.46 7.13 3.84
CA PHE A 22 -11.50 5.72 3.43
C PHE A 22 -12.38 4.92 4.39
N ASN A 23 -13.18 3.99 3.88
CA ASN A 23 -14.07 3.14 4.68
C ASN A 23 -14.01 1.67 4.20
N GLU A 24 -14.84 0.80 4.79
CA GLU A 24 -14.89 -0.62 4.44
C GLU A 24 -15.28 -0.88 2.97
N GLU A 25 -16.21 -0.12 2.41
CA GLU A 25 -16.67 -0.28 1.02
C GLU A 25 -15.56 0.08 0.03
N HIS A 26 -14.92 1.23 0.22
CA HIS A 26 -13.78 1.63 -0.61
C HIS A 26 -12.62 0.63 -0.50
N PHE A 27 -12.38 0.07 0.69
CA PHE A 27 -11.36 -0.96 0.89
C PHE A 27 -11.69 -2.27 0.17
N TYR A 28 -12.96 -2.69 0.21
CA TYR A 28 -13.43 -3.86 -0.52
C TYR A 28 -13.23 -3.69 -2.02
N GLU A 29 -13.69 -2.57 -2.60
CA GLU A 29 -13.55 -2.28 -4.03
C GLU A 29 -12.08 -2.24 -4.46
N TYR A 30 -11.23 -1.59 -3.67
CA TYR A 30 -9.79 -1.53 -3.93
C TYR A 30 -9.17 -2.93 -4.01
N PHE A 31 -9.53 -3.85 -3.10
CA PHE A 31 -9.02 -5.21 -3.13
C PHE A 31 -9.52 -6.02 -4.31
N MET A 32 -10.79 -5.86 -4.69
CA MET A 32 -11.34 -6.53 -5.86
C MET A 32 -10.60 -6.15 -7.13
N ASP A 33 -10.24 -4.87 -7.28
CA ASP A 33 -9.43 -4.40 -8.40
C ASP A 33 -7.97 -4.91 -8.31
N ALA A 34 -7.40 -4.93 -7.10
CA ALA A 34 -6.03 -5.40 -6.86
C ALA A 34 -5.83 -6.90 -7.13
N PHE A 35 -6.86 -7.76 -6.93
CA PHE A 35 -6.75 -9.20 -7.14
C PHE A 35 -6.39 -9.60 -8.58
N ASN A 36 -6.73 -8.77 -9.56
CA ASN A 36 -6.34 -8.99 -10.94
C ASN A 36 -4.81 -8.95 -11.15
N HIS A 37 -4.05 -8.42 -10.18
CA HIS A 37 -2.61 -8.23 -10.27
C HIS A 37 -1.79 -9.23 -9.44
N SER A 38 -2.26 -9.68 -8.27
CA SER A 38 -1.66 -10.77 -7.47
C SER A 38 -2.48 -11.07 -6.21
N CYS A 39 -2.49 -12.32 -5.69
CA CYS A 39 -2.71 -12.54 -4.26
C CYS A 39 -2.46 -13.99 -3.74
N PRO A 40 -1.37 -14.20 -2.98
CA PRO A 40 -1.24 -15.38 -2.10
C PRO A 40 -1.22 -15.04 -0.59
N VAL A 41 -0.64 -13.91 -0.17
CA VAL A 41 -0.55 -13.49 1.25
C VAL A 41 -0.56 -11.96 1.35
N GLU A 42 -1.41 -11.40 2.21
CA GLU A 42 -1.56 -9.98 2.50
C GLU A 42 -1.14 -9.66 3.94
N TYR A 43 -0.36 -8.58 4.14
CA TYR A 43 0.04 -8.09 5.47
C TYR A 43 -0.63 -6.76 5.75
N THR A 44 -1.47 -6.69 6.79
CA THR A 44 -2.22 -5.46 7.14
C THR A 44 -2.18 -5.16 8.63
N ASN A 45 -2.44 -3.91 9.00
CA ASN A 45 -2.61 -3.50 10.39
C ASN A 45 -4.03 -3.87 10.89
N ASP A 46 -4.32 -3.57 12.15
CA ASP A 46 -5.57 -3.91 12.84
C ASP A 46 -6.66 -2.85 12.71
N MET A 47 -6.60 -1.96 11.70
CA MET A 47 -7.68 -0.98 11.49
C MET A 47 -9.04 -1.68 11.32
N ARG A 48 -10.08 -1.09 11.91
CA ARG A 48 -11.43 -1.68 12.01
C ARG A 48 -12.00 -2.17 10.67
N PHE A 49 -11.75 -1.47 9.58
CA PHE A 49 -12.25 -1.86 8.26
C PHE A 49 -11.38 -2.93 7.57
N HIS A 50 -10.13 -3.15 7.98
CA HIS A 50 -9.32 -4.29 7.50
C HIS A 50 -9.73 -5.61 8.15
N ILE A 51 -10.11 -5.58 9.44
CA ILE A 51 -10.58 -6.77 10.18
C ILE A 51 -12.09 -7.02 10.00
N ALA A 52 -12.77 -6.24 9.17
CA ALA A 52 -14.19 -6.41 8.92
C ALA A 52 -14.47 -7.79 8.34
N LYS A 53 -15.55 -8.43 8.81
CA LYS A 53 -15.91 -9.80 8.40
C LYS A 53 -16.04 -9.93 6.88
N ARG A 54 -16.61 -8.92 6.22
CA ARG A 54 -16.79 -8.87 4.77
C ARG A 54 -15.46 -8.94 4.03
N VAL A 55 -14.48 -8.15 4.47
CA VAL A 55 -13.12 -8.10 3.91
C VAL A 55 -12.42 -9.45 4.09
N HIS A 56 -12.51 -10.03 5.29
CA HIS A 56 -11.92 -11.34 5.57
C HIS A 56 -12.53 -12.45 4.70
N THR A 57 -13.86 -12.50 4.57
CA THR A 57 -14.56 -13.46 3.71
C THR A 57 -14.13 -13.32 2.26
N MET A 58 -14.12 -12.11 1.73
CA MET A 58 -13.69 -11.82 0.36
C MET A 58 -12.26 -12.32 0.09
N LEU A 59 -11.31 -12.01 0.99
CA LEU A 59 -9.93 -12.46 0.85
C LEU A 59 -9.83 -14.00 0.85
N GLN A 60 -10.57 -14.68 1.74
CA GLN A 60 -10.60 -16.15 1.76
C GLN A 60 -11.19 -16.76 0.48
N GLU A 61 -12.30 -16.21 -0.03
CA GLU A 61 -12.96 -16.68 -1.26
C GLU A 61 -12.07 -16.51 -2.49
N ASN A 62 -11.20 -15.50 -2.49
CA ASN A 62 -10.21 -15.27 -3.54
C ASN A 62 -8.87 -16.00 -3.31
N GLY A 63 -8.78 -16.89 -2.31
CA GLY A 63 -7.59 -17.70 -2.05
C GLY A 63 -6.44 -16.98 -1.35
N CYS A 64 -6.70 -15.79 -0.80
CA CYS A 64 -5.72 -14.97 -0.11
C CYS A 64 -5.61 -15.30 1.38
N ARG A 65 -4.39 -15.29 1.89
CA ARG A 65 -4.14 -15.39 3.34
C ARG A 65 -3.84 -14.01 3.92
N ILE A 66 -4.57 -13.62 4.96
CA ILE A 66 -4.29 -12.36 5.67
C ILE A 66 -3.39 -12.63 6.87
N ILE A 67 -2.38 -11.80 7.05
CA ILE A 67 -1.53 -11.74 8.24
C ILE A 67 -1.73 -10.36 8.87
N TYR A 68 -2.35 -10.34 10.04
CA TYR A 68 -2.48 -9.13 10.84
C TYR A 68 -1.20 -8.88 11.62
N LEU A 69 -0.69 -7.66 11.51
CA LEU A 69 0.42 -7.20 12.34
C LEU A 69 -0.05 -6.99 13.78
N PRO A 70 0.79 -7.23 14.79
CA PRO A 70 0.48 -6.89 16.17
C PRO A 70 0.11 -5.41 16.31
N PRO A 71 -0.84 -5.05 17.19
CA PRO A 71 -1.21 -3.66 17.44
C PRO A 71 0.01 -2.80 17.77
N TYR A 72 -0.01 -1.55 17.33
CA TYR A 72 1.05 -0.56 17.58
C TYR A 72 2.47 -1.01 17.16
N SER A 73 2.57 -1.89 16.16
CA SER A 73 3.86 -2.36 15.62
C SER A 73 4.16 -1.82 14.22
N PRO A 74 4.24 -0.48 14.02
CA PRO A 74 4.47 0.11 12.71
C PRO A 74 5.81 -0.33 12.11
N PHE A 75 6.79 -0.67 12.94
CA PHE A 75 8.09 -1.19 12.49
C PHE A 75 8.01 -2.55 11.76
N LEU A 76 6.91 -3.29 11.92
CA LEU A 76 6.64 -4.53 11.17
C LEU A 76 5.94 -4.26 9.84
N ASN A 77 5.40 -3.06 9.64
CA ASN A 77 4.73 -2.68 8.41
C ASN A 77 5.75 -2.12 7.41
N GLN A 78 5.95 -2.82 6.29
CA GLN A 78 6.94 -2.44 5.29
C GLN A 78 6.63 -1.08 4.66
N ILE A 79 5.36 -0.68 4.62
CA ILE A 79 4.90 0.60 4.08
C ILE A 79 5.52 1.79 4.83
N GLU A 80 5.87 1.63 6.11
CA GLU A 80 6.46 2.68 6.94
C GLU A 80 7.87 3.06 6.50
N ASN A 81 8.58 2.17 5.79
CA ASN A 81 9.87 2.48 5.20
C ASN A 81 9.73 3.08 3.79
N LEU A 82 8.63 2.78 3.10
CA LEU A 82 8.37 3.20 1.72
C LEU A 82 7.77 4.62 1.67
N LEU A 83 6.73 4.90 2.48
CA LEU A 83 6.01 6.17 2.45
C LEU A 83 6.87 7.39 2.73
N PRO A 84 7.84 7.39 3.66
CA PRO A 84 8.68 8.57 3.88
C PRO A 84 9.48 8.97 2.64
N LYS A 85 9.99 7.99 1.89
CA LYS A 85 10.71 8.26 0.64
C LYS A 85 9.79 8.77 -0.45
N TRP A 86 8.63 8.15 -0.63
CA TRP A 86 7.66 8.60 -1.62
C TRP A 86 7.15 10.01 -1.30
N LYS A 87 6.83 10.28 -0.03
CA LYS A 87 6.50 11.63 0.46
C LYS A 87 7.64 12.62 0.21
N ASN A 88 8.90 12.20 0.37
CA ASN A 88 10.03 13.07 0.12
C ASN A 88 10.10 13.48 -1.36
N ILE A 89 9.92 12.55 -2.30
CA ILE A 89 9.86 12.84 -3.75
C ILE A 89 8.84 13.96 -4.02
N VAL A 90 7.61 13.78 -3.53
CA VAL A 90 6.52 14.76 -3.70
C VAL A 90 6.88 16.11 -3.06
N LYS A 91 7.41 16.11 -1.83
CA LYS A 91 7.78 17.35 -1.11
C LYS A 91 8.89 18.12 -1.82
N THR A 92 9.93 17.44 -2.30
CA THR A 92 11.08 18.07 -2.95
C THR A 92 10.77 18.64 -4.33
N ALA A 93 9.65 18.21 -4.94
CA ALA A 93 9.17 18.77 -6.19
C ALA A 93 8.42 20.12 -6.02
N PHE A 94 8.19 20.57 -4.78
CA PHE A 94 7.52 21.85 -4.47
C PHE A 94 6.21 22.08 -5.24
N PRO A 95 5.19 21.22 -5.06
CA PRO A 95 3.91 21.35 -5.75
C PRO A 95 3.26 22.72 -5.49
N ARG A 96 2.72 23.33 -6.55
CA ARG A 96 2.12 24.68 -6.57
C ARG A 96 0.64 24.68 -6.91
N SER A 97 0.09 23.54 -7.30
CA SER A 97 -1.33 23.34 -7.58
C SER A 97 -1.91 22.18 -6.77
N GLU A 98 -3.24 22.08 -6.74
CA GLU A 98 -3.97 20.98 -6.10
C GLU A 98 -3.79 19.65 -6.84
N THR A 99 -3.52 19.68 -8.15
CA THR A 99 -3.32 18.46 -8.96
C THR A 99 -1.88 17.96 -8.94
N ASP A 100 -0.91 18.82 -8.61
CA ASP A 100 0.51 18.47 -8.59
C ASP A 100 0.82 17.29 -7.66
N PRO A 101 0.29 17.20 -6.42
CA PRO A 101 0.55 16.06 -5.55
C PRO A 101 0.14 14.73 -6.17
N PHE A 102 -1.01 14.66 -6.84
CA PHE A 102 -1.49 13.43 -7.47
C PHE A 102 -0.58 12.99 -8.62
N ASN A 103 -0.20 13.93 -9.48
CA ASN A 103 0.73 13.66 -10.60
C ASN A 103 2.13 13.26 -10.09
N LEU A 104 2.60 13.85 -9.00
CA LEU A 104 3.89 13.54 -8.38
C LEU A 104 3.86 12.20 -7.64
N ILE A 105 2.74 11.83 -7.03
CA ILE A 105 2.53 10.49 -6.47
C ILE A 105 2.62 9.47 -7.60
N GLU A 106 1.90 9.68 -8.70
CA GLU A 106 1.90 8.76 -9.84
C GLU A 106 3.27 8.61 -10.49
N SER A 107 3.91 9.72 -10.86
CA SER A 107 5.26 9.69 -11.45
C SER A 107 6.31 9.16 -10.46
N GLY A 108 6.25 9.56 -9.19
CA GLY A 108 7.18 9.11 -8.15
C GLY A 108 7.05 7.62 -7.80
N SER A 109 5.88 7.01 -8.04
CA SER A 109 5.69 5.56 -7.87
C SER A 109 6.63 4.72 -8.74
N ARG A 110 7.01 5.26 -9.91
CA ARG A 110 7.94 4.63 -10.86
C ARG A 110 9.37 4.57 -10.36
N GLU A 111 9.73 5.40 -9.38
CA GLU A 111 11.05 5.39 -8.75
C GLU A 111 11.19 4.28 -7.71
N ILE A 112 10.07 3.64 -7.33
CA ILE A 112 10.06 2.53 -6.38
C ILE A 112 10.48 1.26 -7.12
N THR A 113 11.77 0.96 -7.06
CA THR A 113 12.37 -0.23 -7.65
C THR A 113 12.29 -1.46 -6.73
N PRO A 114 12.36 -2.69 -7.27
CA PRO A 114 12.41 -3.92 -6.46
C PRO A 114 13.54 -3.92 -5.42
N SER A 115 14.71 -3.39 -5.77
CA SER A 115 15.85 -3.27 -4.86
C SER A 115 15.54 -2.39 -3.64
N TYR A 116 14.70 -1.35 -3.79
CA TYR A 116 14.26 -0.56 -2.65
C TYR A 116 13.32 -1.35 -1.74
N CYS A 117 12.38 -2.10 -2.30
CA CYS A 117 11.48 -2.97 -1.55
C CYS A 117 12.24 -4.04 -0.76
N ASP A 118 13.24 -4.67 -1.36
CA ASP A 118 14.12 -5.61 -0.66
C ASP A 118 14.85 -4.94 0.52
N GLY A 119 15.29 -3.69 0.33
CA GLY A 119 15.88 -2.88 1.39
C GLY A 119 14.92 -2.63 2.55
N TYR A 120 13.66 -2.29 2.26
CA TYR A 120 12.62 -2.07 3.27
C TYR A 120 12.31 -3.35 4.03
N TYR A 121 12.18 -4.47 3.33
CA TYR A 121 11.97 -5.78 3.95
C TYR A 121 13.11 -6.16 4.89
N ARG A 122 14.38 -5.99 4.45
CA ARG A 122 15.55 -6.22 5.30
C ARG A 122 15.56 -5.33 6.54
N ASN A 123 15.11 -4.08 6.44
CA ASN A 123 15.04 -3.18 7.58
C ASN A 123 13.96 -3.62 8.57
N MET A 124 12.78 -4.02 8.10
CA MET A 124 11.72 -4.59 8.93
C MET A 124 12.22 -5.85 9.68
N LEU A 125 12.95 -6.74 9.00
CA LEU A 125 13.53 -7.93 9.65
C LEU A 125 14.55 -7.60 10.75
N LYS A 126 15.27 -6.47 10.67
CA LYS A 126 16.17 -6.02 11.75
C LYS A 126 15.40 -5.65 13.01
N CYS A 127 14.21 -5.05 12.87
CA CYS A 127 13.35 -4.75 14.02
C CYS A 127 12.87 -6.02 14.71
N ASN A 128 12.57 -7.08 13.96
CA ASN A 128 12.16 -8.36 14.54
C ASN A 128 13.28 -9.05 15.34
N ARG A 129 14.55 -8.93 14.92
CA ARG A 129 15.69 -9.53 15.64
C ARG A 129 16.11 -8.78 16.90
N ARG A 130 15.62 -7.54 17.09
CA ARG A 130 16.01 -6.69 18.21
C ARG A 130 15.15 -6.87 19.46
N GLY A 131 14.15 -7.76 19.43
CA GLY A 131 13.32 -8.08 20.59
C GLY A 131 12.59 -6.84 21.11
N TYR A 132 11.54 -6.42 20.39
CA TYR A 132 10.51 -5.55 20.95
C TYR A 132 9.40 -6.41 21.55
#